data_AF-A0A7W9XJT7-F1
#
_entry.id   AF-A0A7W9XJT7-F1
#
_cell.length_a   1.000
_cell.length_b   1.000
_cell.length_c   1.000
_cell.angle_alpha   90.00
_cell.angle_beta   90.00
_cell.angle_gamma   90.00
#
_symmetry.space_group_name_H-M   'P 1'
#
loop_
_entity.id
_entity.type
_entity.pdbx_description
1 polymer ?
#
loop_
_entity_poly.entity_id
_entity_poly.type
_entity_poly.pdbx_seq_one_letter_code
_entity_poly.pdbx_strand_id
1 'polypeptide(L)'
;MNKLTKQITLLALLAAAGITVNAQTKAYTVADAHSHNDYKNNIPFLRAYEKGFGSIEADVYAVNGQLMVAHDKKEISAKRSLKLLYIDPLIEKFKRDGQRKLRLLIEIKEDHKAVLPLVIKELKPLEQYFSYPGHPGRLSIVMTGAVPPAAELNNYPDWISFDVDHLDGFTPKQWQKIGLVSYPFEKYVKWNGKGVLNHEEVSKVKAAIDSVHHAGKMIRFWETPDTKSSWLALIRLGVDVIGTDKVEELGDFLNKKPKDEYVAPAAYQVYHPTYNSDGSAKKVKNIILCIGDGMGLSQIYSTYTANRGQLNIFQMLNIGFSITNSADAYITDSAAGGTAFAGGQKTNDRAVGVDSLGKPLKSLAVYSAEAGKKTADIVACELTDATPAVFYAHQSERSEATAIANDMVSTPIDILLGSGYNDFTKKVNGETPLDKMRQRGYTIIRNFDEFLNSPAKKIVALMDDSVTRPKMAGRGNYLPLAFNKVKGAFKSNPEGFFMMVEGSQIDHGGHANNLQQVITENADFDRVVGDALRFADEDGETLVIVTADHETGGLTLLDGDIKKGYVWGDFSTNDHTGTPVPVFAYGPHSTDFRGVYNNTEIFNRLLALIKAK
;
A
#
# COMPACT_ATOMS: atom_id res chain seq x y z
N MET A 1 -41.91 39.73 33.57
CA MET A 1 -40.95 38.62 33.81
C MET A 1 -41.47 37.29 33.26
N ASN A 2 -41.87 37.25 31.99
CA ASN A 2 -42.32 36.05 31.30
C ASN A 2 -42.26 36.37 29.80
N LYS A 3 -41.22 35.86 29.12
CA LYS A 3 -41.07 35.63 27.65
C LYS A 3 -39.60 35.57 27.20
N LEU A 4 -38.63 36.01 28.00
CA LEU A 4 -37.21 35.95 27.62
C LEU A 4 -36.48 34.65 28.02
N THR A 5 -37.04 33.86 28.95
CA THR A 5 -36.40 32.64 29.47
C THR A 5 -36.76 31.35 28.72
N LYS A 6 -37.67 31.40 27.73
CA LYS A 6 -38.07 30.21 26.93
C LYS A 6 -37.38 30.09 25.56
N GLN A 7 -36.65 31.11 25.10
CA GLN A 7 -35.90 31.04 23.84
C GLN A 7 -34.42 30.66 24.01
N ILE A 8 -33.87 30.73 25.23
CA ILE A 8 -32.48 30.34 25.50
C ILE A 8 -32.35 28.83 25.77
N THR A 9 -33.42 28.15 26.16
CA THR A 9 -33.40 26.69 26.40
C THR A 9 -33.61 25.86 25.13
N LEU A 10 -34.09 26.45 24.02
CA LEU A 10 -34.29 25.73 22.75
C LEU A 10 -33.09 25.83 21.80
N LEU A 11 -32.20 26.83 21.96
CA LEU A 11 -30.93 26.91 21.22
C LEU A 11 -29.78 26.11 21.86
N ALA A 12 -29.88 25.78 23.16
CA ALA A 12 -28.89 24.94 23.84
C ALA A 12 -29.12 23.42 23.63
N LEU A 13 -30.27 23.02 23.09
CA LEU A 13 -30.64 21.62 22.81
C LEU A 13 -30.43 21.20 21.35
N LEU A 14 -30.01 22.13 20.48
CA LEU A 14 -29.64 21.85 19.08
C LEU A 14 -28.12 21.88 18.84
N ALA A 15 -27.31 22.16 19.86
CA ALA A 15 -25.86 22.19 19.80
C ALA A 15 -25.17 20.94 20.38
N ALA A 16 -25.94 19.91 20.78
CA ALA A 16 -25.43 18.71 21.44
C ALA A 16 -26.07 17.42 20.91
N ALA A 17 -25.89 17.12 19.62
CA ALA A 17 -25.93 15.74 19.09
C ALA A 17 -25.48 15.71 17.60
N GLY A 18 -24.42 16.43 17.29
CA GLY A 18 -23.64 16.24 16.06
C GLY A 18 -22.36 15.48 16.37
N ILE A 19 -22.39 14.51 17.30
CA ILE A 19 -21.31 13.53 17.36
C ILE A 19 -21.59 12.60 16.19
N THR A 20 -21.10 12.96 15.01
CA THR A 20 -20.73 11.94 14.05
C THR A 20 -19.72 11.08 14.78
N VAL A 21 -20.20 9.99 15.38
CA VAL A 21 -19.35 8.86 15.72
C VAL A 21 -18.77 8.47 14.36
N ASN A 22 -17.58 8.99 14.05
CA ASN A 22 -16.71 8.32 13.13
C ASN A 22 -16.49 6.98 13.81
N ALA A 23 -17.34 6.00 13.46
CA ALA A 23 -17.11 4.61 13.78
C ALA A 23 -15.77 4.32 13.13
N GLN A 24 -14.72 4.44 13.92
CA GLN A 24 -13.37 4.11 13.48
C GLN A 24 -13.47 2.65 13.07
N THR A 25 -13.31 2.40 11.78
CA THR A 25 -13.36 1.05 11.22
C THR A 25 -12.41 0.19 12.04
N LYS A 26 -12.91 -0.90 12.61
CA LYS A 26 -12.13 -1.85 13.42
C LYS A 26 -10.86 -2.22 12.63
N ALA A 27 -9.70 -1.99 13.22
CA ALA A 27 -8.44 -2.43 12.64
C ALA A 27 -8.32 -3.94 12.87
N TYR A 28 -8.57 -4.73 11.83
CA TYR A 28 -8.48 -6.18 11.91
C TYR A 28 -7.01 -6.62 12.01
N THR A 29 -6.75 -7.51 12.96
CA THR A 29 -5.45 -8.15 13.14
C THR A 29 -5.64 -9.67 13.18
N VAL A 30 -4.54 -10.43 13.23
CA VAL A 30 -4.65 -11.89 13.41
C VAL A 30 -5.34 -12.25 14.74
N ALA A 31 -5.38 -11.35 15.72
CA ALA A 31 -6.14 -11.56 16.95
C ALA A 31 -7.67 -11.65 16.72
N ASP A 32 -8.17 -11.19 15.57
CA ASP A 32 -9.57 -11.31 15.16
C ASP A 32 -9.84 -12.60 14.36
N ALA A 33 -8.83 -13.44 14.14
CA ALA A 33 -8.96 -14.71 13.44
C ALA A 33 -9.22 -15.90 14.40
N HIS A 34 -9.92 -16.90 13.87
CA HIS A 34 -10.26 -18.14 14.55
C HIS A 34 -9.76 -19.35 13.74
N SER A 35 -8.91 -20.16 14.36
CA SER A 35 -8.43 -21.43 13.81
C SER A 35 -9.50 -22.49 14.05
N HIS A 36 -10.31 -22.72 13.01
CA HIS A 36 -11.36 -23.73 13.01
C HIS A 36 -10.76 -25.10 12.74
N ASN A 37 -11.35 -26.16 13.30
CA ASN A 37 -10.81 -27.52 13.21
C ASN A 37 -9.29 -27.59 13.51
N ASP A 38 -8.79 -26.76 14.43
CA ASP A 38 -7.35 -26.52 14.59
C ASP A 38 -6.55 -27.81 14.79
N TYR A 39 -7.17 -28.80 15.43
CA TYR A 39 -6.62 -30.13 15.67
C TYR A 39 -6.31 -30.92 14.39
N LYS A 40 -6.85 -30.55 13.22
CA LYS A 40 -6.50 -31.13 11.92
C LYS A 40 -5.15 -30.63 11.39
N ASN A 41 -4.59 -29.57 11.96
CA ASN A 41 -3.22 -29.14 11.65
C ASN A 41 -2.20 -30.19 12.11
N ASN A 42 -1.06 -30.26 11.40
CA ASN A 42 0.07 -31.13 11.74
C ASN A 42 0.72 -30.82 13.10
N ILE A 43 0.60 -29.57 13.58
CA ILE A 43 1.03 -29.15 14.92
C ILE A 43 -0.14 -28.35 15.54
N PRO A 44 -1.13 -29.04 16.15
CA PRO A 44 -2.27 -28.39 16.80
C PRO A 44 -1.82 -27.36 17.83
N PHE A 45 -2.66 -26.34 18.05
CA PHE A 45 -2.46 -25.18 18.91
C PHE A 45 -1.31 -24.25 18.49
N LEU A 46 -0.09 -24.79 18.33
CA LEU A 46 1.11 -23.98 18.16
C LEU A 46 1.08 -23.15 16.87
N ARG A 47 0.60 -23.70 15.75
CA ARG A 47 0.58 -22.95 14.47
C ARG A 47 -0.26 -21.69 14.58
N ALA A 48 -1.52 -21.83 15.01
CA ALA A 48 -2.41 -20.68 15.18
C ALA A 48 -1.91 -19.72 16.27
N TYR A 49 -1.41 -20.26 17.39
CA TYR A 49 -0.88 -19.45 18.48
C TYR A 49 0.28 -18.56 18.03
N GLU A 50 1.33 -19.16 17.44
CA GLU A 50 2.51 -18.45 16.95
C GLU A 50 2.18 -17.46 15.82
N LYS A 51 1.21 -17.79 14.96
CA LYS A 51 0.78 -16.90 13.88
C LYS A 51 0.05 -15.65 14.38
N GLY A 52 -0.50 -15.67 15.59
CA GLY A 52 -1.19 -14.52 16.18
C GLY A 52 -2.68 -14.70 16.43
N PHE A 53 -3.25 -15.88 16.19
CA PHE A 53 -4.70 -16.10 16.26
C PHE A 53 -5.26 -15.83 17.66
N GLY A 54 -6.34 -15.06 17.72
CA GLY A 54 -7.00 -14.75 18.99
C GLY A 54 -7.99 -15.83 19.42
N SER A 55 -8.36 -16.75 18.53
CA SER A 55 -9.23 -17.88 18.87
C SER A 55 -8.81 -19.19 18.21
N ILE A 56 -8.93 -20.29 18.94
CA ILE A 56 -8.54 -21.64 18.51
C ILE A 56 -9.62 -22.63 18.99
N GLU A 57 -9.98 -23.60 18.14
CA GLU A 57 -11.01 -24.60 18.42
C GLU A 57 -10.45 -26.01 18.68
N ALA A 58 -11.11 -26.77 19.55
CA ALA A 58 -10.86 -28.20 19.74
C ALA A 58 -12.17 -28.98 19.93
N ASP A 59 -12.42 -29.97 19.06
CA ASP A 59 -13.52 -30.92 19.21
C ASP A 59 -13.18 -31.96 20.26
N VAL A 60 -14.08 -32.20 21.22
CA VAL A 60 -13.81 -33.13 22.33
C VAL A 60 -14.87 -34.22 22.51
N TYR A 61 -14.37 -35.40 22.86
CA TYR A 61 -15.14 -36.55 23.35
C TYR A 61 -14.69 -36.91 24.77
N ALA A 62 -15.63 -37.27 25.64
CA ALA A 62 -15.32 -37.86 26.94
C ALA A 62 -15.08 -39.37 26.77
N VAL A 63 -13.85 -39.83 27.00
CA VAL A 63 -13.48 -41.25 26.88
C VAL A 63 -12.66 -41.66 28.09
N ASN A 64 -13.11 -42.69 28.80
CA ASN A 64 -12.41 -43.26 29.97
C ASN A 64 -11.97 -42.20 31.02
N GLY A 65 -12.78 -41.17 31.22
CA GLY A 65 -12.52 -40.09 32.19
C GLY A 65 -11.48 -39.05 31.74
N GLN A 66 -11.18 -38.97 30.44
CA GLN A 66 -10.30 -37.97 29.82
C GLN A 66 -11.00 -37.31 28.62
N LEU A 67 -10.58 -36.09 28.29
CA LEU A 67 -11.01 -35.39 27.08
C LEU A 67 -10.09 -35.74 25.90
N MET A 68 -10.67 -36.40 24.90
CA MET A 68 -9.98 -36.79 23.67
C MET A 68 -10.38 -35.87 22.52
N VAL A 69 -9.41 -35.46 21.69
CA VAL A 69 -9.61 -34.53 20.59
C VAL A 69 -9.69 -35.27 19.26
N ALA A 70 -10.83 -35.14 18.58
CA ALA A 70 -11.12 -35.79 17.30
C ALA A 70 -12.33 -35.15 16.64
N HIS A 71 -12.43 -35.20 15.30
CA HIS A 71 -13.66 -34.80 14.62
C HIS A 71 -14.73 -35.88 14.79
N ASP A 72 -14.34 -37.13 14.48
CA ASP A 72 -15.16 -38.32 14.54
C ASP A 72 -14.64 -39.34 15.57
N LYS A 73 -15.55 -40.14 16.15
CA LYS A 73 -15.18 -41.20 17.11
C LYS A 73 -14.09 -42.15 16.61
N LYS A 74 -14.03 -42.40 15.31
CA LYS A 74 -13.07 -43.33 14.68
C LYS A 74 -11.64 -42.78 14.71
N GLU A 75 -11.47 -41.47 14.87
CA GLU A 75 -10.17 -40.79 14.91
C GLU A 75 -9.60 -40.68 16.33
N ILE A 76 -10.38 -41.07 17.35
CA ILE A 76 -9.97 -40.97 18.75
C ILE A 76 -8.71 -41.80 18.98
N SER A 77 -7.68 -41.14 19.49
CA SER A 77 -6.39 -41.73 19.78
C SER A 77 -5.91 -41.29 21.14
N ALA A 78 -5.44 -42.23 21.96
CA ALA A 78 -4.89 -41.95 23.30
C ALA A 78 -3.74 -40.92 23.30
N LYS A 79 -3.11 -40.68 22.14
CA LYS A 79 -2.05 -39.67 21.96
C LYS A 79 -2.57 -38.25 21.72
N ARG A 80 -3.88 -38.07 21.57
CA ARG A 80 -4.52 -36.83 21.14
C ARG A 80 -5.56 -36.37 22.17
N SER A 81 -5.14 -36.18 23.42
CA SER A 81 -6.01 -35.60 24.46
C SER A 81 -5.98 -34.07 24.41
N LEU A 82 -7.05 -33.43 24.93
CA LEU A 82 -7.12 -31.97 25.05
C LEU A 82 -5.94 -31.44 25.87
N LYS A 83 -5.60 -32.17 26.94
CA LYS A 83 -4.44 -31.87 27.77
C LYS A 83 -3.14 -31.77 26.97
N LEU A 84 -2.83 -32.81 26.18
CA LEU A 84 -1.57 -32.89 25.45
C LEU A 84 -1.48 -31.90 24.30
N LEU A 85 -2.59 -31.71 23.57
CA LEU A 85 -2.59 -30.88 22.36
C LEU A 85 -2.77 -29.39 22.65
N TYR A 86 -3.49 -29.01 23.71
CA TYR A 86 -3.87 -27.62 23.97
C TYR A 86 -3.45 -27.11 25.34
N ILE A 87 -3.79 -27.82 26.43
CA ILE A 87 -3.60 -27.30 27.79
C ILE A 87 -2.11 -27.17 28.14
N ASP A 88 -1.32 -28.23 27.95
CA ASP A 88 0.10 -28.23 28.30
C ASP A 88 0.89 -27.20 27.47
N PRO A 89 0.74 -27.13 26.14
CA PRO A 89 1.33 -26.05 25.34
C PRO A 89 0.88 -24.65 25.77
N LEU A 90 -0.39 -24.46 26.09
CA LEU A 90 -0.93 -23.17 26.52
C LEU A 90 -0.33 -22.69 27.85
N ILE A 91 -0.21 -23.58 28.84
CA ILE A 91 0.46 -23.28 30.11
C ILE A 91 1.90 -22.80 29.85
N GLU A 92 2.65 -23.53 29.02
CA GLU A 92 4.04 -23.20 28.70
C GLU A 92 4.16 -21.85 27.97
N LYS A 93 3.25 -21.53 27.05
CA LYS A 93 3.24 -20.25 26.35
C LYS A 93 2.84 -19.09 27.26
N PHE A 94 1.80 -19.24 28.08
CA PHE A 94 1.30 -18.18 28.95
C PHE A 94 2.25 -17.82 30.11
N LYS A 95 3.13 -18.74 30.52
CA LYS A 95 4.24 -18.45 31.45
C LYS A 95 5.28 -17.50 30.84
N ARG A 96 5.49 -17.57 29.52
CA ARG A 96 6.53 -16.81 28.80
C ARG A 96 5.99 -15.50 28.23
N ASP A 97 4.75 -15.50 27.77
CA ASP A 97 4.07 -14.34 27.20
C ASP A 97 3.03 -13.80 28.18
N GLY A 98 3.34 -12.63 28.76
CA GLY A 98 2.48 -11.96 29.74
C GLY A 98 1.33 -11.15 29.13
N GLN A 99 1.31 -10.93 27.81
CA GLN A 99 0.39 -10.01 27.15
C GLN A 99 -0.63 -10.73 26.27
N ARG A 100 -0.30 -11.92 25.74
CA ARG A 100 -1.21 -12.64 24.83
C ARG A 100 -2.54 -12.95 25.50
N LYS A 101 -3.62 -12.56 24.80
CA LYS A 101 -5.00 -13.00 25.05
C LYS A 101 -5.38 -14.09 24.06
N LEU A 102 -6.17 -15.06 24.52
CA LEU A 102 -6.64 -16.17 23.70
C LEU A 102 -8.05 -16.59 24.11
N ARG A 103 -8.86 -16.95 23.12
CA ARG A 103 -10.13 -17.65 23.30
C ARG A 103 -9.99 -19.10 22.87
N LEU A 104 -10.12 -20.03 23.80
CA LEU A 104 -10.20 -21.45 23.50
C LEU A 104 -11.68 -21.84 23.34
N LEU A 105 -12.07 -22.20 22.12
CA LEU A 105 -13.37 -22.81 21.83
C LEU A 105 -13.24 -24.32 22.02
N ILE A 106 -14.10 -24.90 22.85
CA ILE A 106 -14.16 -26.36 23.07
C ILE A 106 -15.51 -26.85 22.55
N GLU A 107 -15.50 -27.60 21.45
CA GLU A 107 -16.71 -28.15 20.84
C GLU A 107 -17.08 -29.50 21.48
N ILE A 108 -18.26 -29.55 22.08
CA ILE A 108 -18.82 -30.77 22.67
C ILE A 108 -19.51 -31.56 21.57
N LYS A 109 -18.95 -32.72 21.19
CA LYS A 109 -19.53 -33.53 20.09
C LYS A 109 -20.74 -34.37 20.47
N GLU A 110 -20.92 -34.69 21.76
CA GLU A 110 -21.97 -35.62 22.20
C GLU A 110 -22.77 -35.15 23.41
N ASP A 111 -22.26 -35.38 24.62
CA ASP A 111 -22.99 -35.16 25.87
C ASP A 111 -22.24 -34.20 26.79
N HIS A 112 -22.80 -33.00 26.96
CA HIS A 112 -22.26 -31.99 27.87
C HIS A 112 -22.17 -32.48 29.31
N LYS A 113 -23.04 -33.40 29.76
CA LYS A 113 -23.02 -33.93 31.14
C LYS A 113 -21.77 -34.78 31.39
N ALA A 114 -21.28 -35.49 30.38
CA ALA A 114 -20.04 -36.23 30.45
C ALA A 114 -18.80 -35.33 30.25
N VAL A 115 -18.88 -34.34 29.35
CA VAL A 115 -17.74 -33.51 28.95
C VAL A 115 -17.43 -32.37 29.94
N LEU A 116 -18.42 -31.59 30.36
CA LEU A 116 -18.18 -30.37 31.15
C LEU A 116 -17.51 -30.62 32.52
N PRO A 117 -17.84 -31.69 33.27
CA PRO A 117 -17.09 -32.01 34.50
C PRO A 117 -15.61 -32.28 34.24
N LEU A 118 -15.27 -32.90 33.11
CA LEU A 118 -13.89 -33.15 32.70
C LEU A 118 -13.21 -31.85 32.26
N VAL A 119 -13.91 -30.95 31.56
CA VAL A 119 -13.38 -29.63 31.17
C VAL A 119 -13.00 -28.83 32.42
N ILE A 120 -13.89 -28.76 33.42
CA ILE A 120 -13.63 -28.07 34.70
C ILE A 120 -12.41 -28.68 35.41
N LYS A 121 -12.31 -30.01 35.41
CA LYS A 121 -11.18 -30.72 36.04
C LYS A 121 -9.86 -30.48 35.32
N GLU A 122 -9.82 -30.64 34.00
CA GLU A 122 -8.60 -30.57 33.20
C GLU A 122 -8.08 -29.14 33.03
N LEU A 123 -8.97 -28.13 32.97
CA LEU A 123 -8.58 -26.73 32.84
C LEU A 123 -8.19 -26.06 34.17
N LYS A 124 -8.42 -26.70 35.32
CA LYS A 124 -8.06 -26.16 36.65
C LYS A 124 -6.65 -25.56 36.74
N PRO A 125 -5.59 -26.13 36.15
CA PRO A 125 -4.24 -25.53 36.19
C PRO A 125 -4.12 -24.15 35.51
N LEU A 126 -5.10 -23.77 34.68
CA LEU A 126 -5.15 -22.49 33.97
C LEU A 126 -6.00 -21.43 34.69
N GLU A 127 -6.55 -21.72 35.88
CA GLU A 127 -7.51 -20.86 36.59
C GLU A 127 -7.05 -19.42 36.76
N GLN A 128 -5.77 -19.22 37.08
CA GLN A 128 -5.15 -17.90 37.22
C GLN A 128 -5.18 -17.04 35.96
N TYR A 129 -5.40 -17.64 34.78
CA TYR A 129 -5.42 -16.93 33.50
C TYR A 129 -6.84 -16.61 33.01
N PHE A 130 -7.89 -17.14 33.63
CA PHE A 130 -9.25 -17.03 33.10
C PHE A 130 -9.80 -15.60 33.10
N SER A 131 -10.44 -15.24 31.99
CA SER A 131 -11.12 -13.97 31.77
C SER A 131 -12.63 -14.16 31.81
N TYR A 132 -13.31 -13.44 32.70
CA TYR A 132 -14.77 -13.48 32.87
C TYR A 132 -15.27 -12.20 33.54
N PRO A 133 -16.60 -11.94 33.58
CA PRO A 133 -17.13 -10.70 34.17
C PRO A 133 -16.61 -10.47 35.60
N GLY A 134 -15.96 -9.31 35.81
CA GLY A 134 -15.32 -8.95 37.08
C GLY A 134 -13.90 -9.49 37.29
N HIS A 135 -13.37 -10.31 36.37
CA HIS A 135 -12.05 -10.92 36.45
C HIS A 135 -11.30 -10.80 35.11
N PRO A 136 -10.49 -9.73 34.91
CA PRO A 136 -9.84 -9.44 33.63
C PRO A 136 -8.60 -10.31 33.39
N GLY A 137 -8.82 -11.60 33.11
CA GLY A 137 -7.76 -12.52 32.69
C GLY A 137 -7.45 -12.45 31.19
N ARG A 138 -6.62 -13.38 30.73
CA ARG A 138 -6.12 -13.45 29.35
C ARG A 138 -6.62 -14.66 28.57
N LEU A 139 -7.26 -15.62 29.21
CA LEU A 139 -7.83 -16.82 28.59
C LEU A 139 -9.35 -16.82 28.73
N SER A 140 -10.08 -16.76 27.62
CA SER A 140 -11.53 -16.97 27.61
C SER A 140 -11.83 -18.40 27.20
N ILE A 141 -12.69 -19.09 27.96
CA ILE A 141 -13.17 -20.44 27.63
C ILE A 141 -14.60 -20.33 27.11
N VAL A 142 -14.82 -20.79 25.88
CA VAL A 142 -16.13 -20.78 25.23
C VAL A 142 -16.48 -22.21 24.84
N MET A 143 -17.61 -22.72 25.32
CA MET A 143 -18.13 -24.03 24.96
C MET A 143 -19.07 -23.89 23.75
N THR A 144 -18.93 -24.76 22.76
CA THR A 144 -19.78 -24.81 21.56
C THR A 144 -20.23 -26.26 21.27
N GLY A 145 -21.08 -26.47 20.25
CA GLY A 145 -21.65 -27.77 19.91
C GLY A 145 -22.83 -28.17 20.82
N ALA A 146 -22.81 -29.38 21.36
CA ALA A 146 -23.87 -29.95 22.20
C ALA A 146 -23.92 -29.36 23.62
N VAL A 147 -23.97 -28.03 23.73
CA VAL A 147 -23.99 -27.27 24.98
C VAL A 147 -25.27 -27.51 25.80
N PRO A 148 -25.25 -27.26 27.12
CA PRO A 148 -26.43 -27.40 27.97
C PRO A 148 -27.58 -26.46 27.53
N PRO A 149 -28.84 -26.82 27.81
CA PRO A 149 -29.96 -25.93 27.56
C PRO A 149 -29.87 -24.65 28.40
N ALA A 150 -30.50 -23.56 27.94
CA ALA A 150 -30.43 -22.23 28.58
C ALA A 150 -30.69 -22.27 30.11
N ALA A 151 -31.65 -23.09 30.56
CA ALA A 151 -32.00 -23.27 31.96
C ALA A 151 -30.84 -23.76 32.84
N GLU A 152 -29.87 -24.48 32.26
CA GLU A 152 -28.75 -25.11 32.98
C GLU A 152 -27.45 -24.29 32.90
N LEU A 153 -27.34 -23.25 32.07
CA LEU A 153 -26.09 -22.50 31.88
C LEU A 153 -25.54 -21.90 33.18
N ASN A 154 -26.41 -21.51 34.10
CA ASN A 154 -26.03 -20.95 35.39
C ASN A 154 -25.48 -21.98 36.39
N ASN A 155 -25.55 -23.27 36.08
CA ASN A 155 -25.01 -24.34 36.92
C ASN A 155 -23.49 -24.50 36.78
N TYR A 156 -22.89 -23.82 35.79
CA TYR A 156 -21.46 -23.91 35.47
C TYR A 156 -20.69 -22.68 35.97
N PRO A 157 -19.36 -22.81 36.22
CA PRO A 157 -18.53 -21.71 36.69
C PRO A 157 -18.62 -20.45 35.82
N ASP A 158 -18.40 -19.27 36.41
CA ASP A 158 -18.48 -17.99 35.70
C ASP A 158 -17.40 -17.78 34.63
N TRP A 159 -16.28 -18.51 34.75
CA TRP A 159 -15.23 -18.53 33.73
C TRP A 159 -15.58 -19.36 32.50
N ILE A 160 -16.66 -20.14 32.53
CA ILE A 160 -17.19 -20.83 31.35
C ILE A 160 -18.27 -19.96 30.72
N SER A 161 -18.06 -19.64 29.44
CA SER A 161 -19.07 -19.02 28.59
C SER A 161 -19.48 -19.96 27.45
N PHE A 162 -20.58 -19.66 26.78
CA PHE A 162 -21.18 -20.51 25.75
C PHE A 162 -21.33 -19.77 24.44
N ASP A 163 -21.21 -20.51 23.36
CA ASP A 163 -21.49 -20.13 21.99
C ASP A 163 -22.92 -20.59 21.62
N VAL A 164 -23.69 -19.74 20.97
CA VAL A 164 -25.09 -20.00 20.58
C VAL A 164 -25.38 -19.46 19.19
N ASP A 165 -26.46 -19.94 18.57
CA ASP A 165 -26.89 -19.59 17.22
C ASP A 165 -28.24 -18.85 17.18
N HIS A 166 -28.60 -18.19 18.27
CA HIS A 166 -29.84 -17.42 18.46
C HIS A 166 -29.69 -16.36 19.56
N LEU A 167 -30.59 -15.38 19.61
CA LEU A 167 -30.51 -14.23 20.54
C LEU A 167 -31.59 -14.26 21.64
N ASP A 168 -32.68 -14.97 21.41
CA ASP A 168 -33.85 -15.04 22.28
C ASP A 168 -33.76 -16.24 23.25
N GLY A 169 -34.74 -16.36 24.17
CA GLY A 169 -34.79 -17.50 25.09
C GLY A 169 -33.86 -17.43 26.32
N PHE A 170 -33.15 -16.31 26.52
CA PHE A 170 -32.27 -16.09 27.68
C PHE A 170 -32.82 -15.04 28.64
N THR A 171 -32.80 -15.34 29.94
CA THR A 171 -32.90 -14.32 30.99
C THR A 171 -31.63 -13.44 30.99
N PRO A 172 -31.68 -12.21 31.57
CA PRO A 172 -30.50 -11.35 31.65
C PRO A 172 -29.27 -12.03 32.30
N LYS A 173 -29.51 -12.89 33.31
CA LYS A 173 -28.45 -13.65 33.97
C LYS A 173 -27.85 -14.74 33.05
N GLN A 174 -28.69 -15.46 32.31
CA GLN A 174 -28.20 -16.44 31.33
C GLN A 174 -27.45 -15.77 30.18
N TRP A 175 -27.90 -14.58 29.74
CA TRP A 175 -27.22 -13.84 28.68
C TRP A 175 -25.79 -13.45 29.04
N GLN A 176 -25.47 -13.25 30.33
CA GLN A 176 -24.10 -13.03 30.79
C GLN A 176 -23.19 -14.24 30.56
N LYS A 177 -23.74 -15.46 30.47
CA LYS A 177 -23.00 -16.68 30.15
C LYS A 177 -22.70 -16.83 28.65
N ILE A 178 -23.31 -16.03 27.77
CA ILE A 178 -23.05 -16.11 26.33
C ILE A 178 -21.79 -15.33 25.99
N GLY A 179 -20.77 -16.00 25.46
CA GLY A 179 -19.48 -15.39 25.10
C GLY A 179 -19.34 -15.07 23.62
N LEU A 180 -20.08 -15.80 22.77
CA LEU A 180 -20.02 -15.71 21.31
C LEU A 180 -21.40 -16.06 20.74
N VAL A 181 -21.75 -15.47 19.60
CA VAL A 181 -22.89 -15.89 18.79
C VAL A 181 -22.36 -16.33 17.42
N SER A 182 -22.60 -17.59 17.07
CA SER A 182 -22.10 -18.22 15.86
C SER A 182 -23.23 -18.72 14.98
N TYR A 183 -23.37 -18.15 13.78
CA TYR A 183 -24.37 -18.63 12.82
C TYR A 183 -23.72 -19.38 11.65
N PRO A 184 -24.42 -20.37 11.05
CA PRO A 184 -24.04 -20.88 9.75
C PRO A 184 -24.15 -19.77 8.71
N PHE A 185 -23.11 -19.54 7.91
CA PHE A 185 -23.14 -18.52 6.88
C PHE A 185 -24.22 -18.80 5.83
N GLU A 186 -24.41 -20.08 5.47
CA GLU A 186 -25.38 -20.53 4.48
C GLU A 186 -26.85 -20.24 4.84
N LYS A 187 -27.14 -19.98 6.12
CA LYS A 187 -28.47 -19.52 6.57
C LYS A 187 -28.85 -18.16 5.96
N TYR A 188 -27.86 -17.32 5.67
CA TYR A 188 -28.08 -15.97 5.16
C TYR A 188 -27.80 -15.88 3.66
N VAL A 189 -26.75 -16.57 3.18
CA VAL A 189 -26.26 -16.43 1.82
C VAL A 189 -25.72 -17.76 1.28
N LYS A 190 -26.10 -18.11 0.05
CA LYS A 190 -25.46 -19.19 -0.72
C LYS A 190 -24.42 -18.62 -1.66
N TRP A 191 -23.19 -18.51 -1.20
CA TRP A 191 -22.08 -17.92 -1.94
C TRP A 191 -20.87 -18.84 -1.90
N ASN A 192 -20.13 -18.93 -3.00
CA ASN A 192 -18.97 -19.82 -3.12
C ASN A 192 -17.63 -19.14 -2.81
N GLY A 193 -17.66 -17.91 -2.29
CA GLY A 193 -16.45 -17.14 -1.99
C GLY A 193 -15.78 -16.50 -3.20
N LYS A 194 -16.46 -16.41 -4.35
CA LYS A 194 -15.97 -15.73 -5.57
C LYS A 194 -16.88 -14.56 -5.96
N GLY A 195 -16.29 -13.46 -6.42
CA GLY A 195 -17.05 -12.24 -6.74
C GLY A 195 -17.51 -11.50 -5.48
N VAL A 196 -18.54 -10.68 -5.61
CA VAL A 196 -19.10 -9.89 -4.49
C VAL A 196 -20.48 -10.40 -4.11
N LEU A 197 -20.83 -10.26 -2.84
CA LEU A 197 -22.21 -10.39 -2.37
C LEU A 197 -23.08 -9.32 -3.04
N ASN A 198 -24.30 -9.69 -3.43
CA ASN A 198 -25.26 -8.72 -3.94
C ASN A 198 -25.83 -7.84 -2.81
N HIS A 199 -26.57 -6.79 -3.16
CA HIS A 199 -27.08 -5.83 -2.18
C HIS A 199 -27.97 -6.47 -1.10
N GLU A 200 -28.86 -7.39 -1.50
CA GLU A 200 -29.78 -8.06 -0.58
C GLU A 200 -29.01 -9.00 0.37
N GLU A 201 -28.04 -9.74 -0.14
CA GLU A 201 -27.16 -10.62 0.64
C GLU A 201 -26.33 -9.83 1.66
N VAL A 202 -25.73 -8.72 1.22
CA VAL A 202 -25.03 -7.78 2.11
C VAL A 202 -25.95 -7.30 3.22
N SER A 203 -27.18 -6.86 2.90
CA SER A 203 -28.14 -6.40 3.89
C SER A 203 -28.51 -7.49 4.90
N LYS A 204 -28.71 -8.74 4.47
CA LYS A 204 -29.04 -9.87 5.35
C LYS A 204 -27.91 -10.18 6.35
N VAL A 205 -26.68 -10.34 5.85
CA VAL A 205 -25.53 -10.65 6.71
C VAL A 205 -25.25 -9.48 7.65
N LYS A 206 -25.31 -8.24 7.15
CA LYS A 206 -25.10 -7.04 7.96
C LYS A 206 -26.16 -6.90 9.06
N ALA A 207 -27.43 -7.16 8.77
CA ALA A 207 -28.49 -7.12 9.76
C ALA A 207 -28.28 -8.16 10.89
N ALA A 208 -27.75 -9.35 10.56
CA ALA A 208 -27.40 -10.36 11.55
C ALA A 208 -26.24 -9.89 12.46
N ILE A 209 -25.17 -9.36 11.85
CA ILE A 209 -24.04 -8.76 12.58
C ILE A 209 -24.53 -7.66 13.50
N ASP A 210 -25.30 -6.72 12.97
CA ASP A 210 -25.82 -5.59 13.73
C ASP A 210 -26.69 -6.06 14.88
N SER A 211 -27.58 -7.03 14.67
CA SER A 211 -28.44 -7.55 15.76
C SER A 211 -27.62 -8.13 16.91
N VAL A 212 -26.54 -8.85 16.62
CA VAL A 212 -25.63 -9.39 17.65
C VAL A 212 -24.86 -8.28 18.36
N HIS A 213 -24.38 -7.27 17.61
CA HIS A 213 -23.71 -6.10 18.19
C HIS A 213 -24.62 -5.29 19.09
N HIS A 214 -25.89 -5.06 18.69
CA HIS A 214 -26.89 -4.39 19.53
C HIS A 214 -27.18 -5.17 20.82
N ALA A 215 -27.06 -6.50 20.78
CA ALA A 215 -27.19 -7.36 21.96
C ALA A 215 -25.91 -7.40 22.83
N GLY A 216 -24.86 -6.65 22.45
CA GLY A 216 -23.61 -6.53 23.20
C GLY A 216 -22.72 -7.77 23.15
N LYS A 217 -22.82 -8.56 22.08
CA LYS A 217 -22.02 -9.79 21.89
C LYS A 217 -21.16 -9.72 20.64
N MET A 218 -20.20 -10.63 20.57
CA MET A 218 -19.38 -10.86 19.39
C MET A 218 -20.05 -11.86 18.46
N ILE A 219 -19.89 -11.67 17.15
CA ILE A 219 -20.40 -12.58 16.12
C ILE A 219 -19.26 -13.28 15.35
N ARG A 220 -19.45 -14.57 15.04
CA ARG A 220 -18.75 -15.27 13.95
C ARG A 220 -19.74 -15.94 13.00
N PHE A 221 -19.25 -16.27 11.81
CA PHE A 221 -19.92 -17.21 10.92
C PHE A 221 -19.06 -18.47 10.75
N TRP A 222 -19.68 -19.64 10.82
CA TRP A 222 -19.08 -20.92 10.44
C TRP A 222 -19.60 -21.36 9.07
N GLU A 223 -18.92 -22.32 8.42
CA GLU A 223 -19.19 -22.72 7.03
C GLU A 223 -19.15 -21.54 6.02
N THR A 224 -18.33 -20.53 6.30
CA THR A 224 -18.06 -19.49 5.30
C THR A 224 -17.04 -20.04 4.29
N PRO A 225 -17.19 -19.76 2.97
CA PRO A 225 -16.17 -20.15 2.00
C PRO A 225 -14.79 -19.59 2.37
N ASP A 226 -13.77 -20.43 2.46
CA ASP A 226 -12.45 -20.06 3.01
C ASP A 226 -11.51 -19.50 1.93
N THR A 227 -11.78 -18.26 1.50
CA THR A 227 -11.04 -17.54 0.45
C THR A 227 -10.72 -16.10 0.88
N LYS A 228 -9.68 -15.50 0.28
CA LYS A 228 -9.35 -14.07 0.47
C LYS A 228 -10.56 -13.16 0.25
N SER A 229 -11.36 -13.42 -0.78
CA SER A 229 -12.57 -12.64 -1.08
C SER A 229 -13.61 -12.73 0.03
N SER A 230 -13.78 -13.90 0.65
CA SER A 230 -14.69 -14.06 1.79
C SER A 230 -14.19 -13.35 3.03
N TRP A 231 -12.89 -13.46 3.35
CA TRP A 231 -12.32 -12.74 4.48
C TRP A 231 -12.49 -11.22 4.30
N LEU A 232 -12.23 -10.70 3.09
CA LEU A 232 -12.49 -9.29 2.75
C LEU A 232 -13.95 -8.90 2.93
N ALA A 233 -14.89 -9.73 2.44
CA ALA A 233 -16.32 -9.45 2.56
C ALA A 233 -16.76 -9.39 4.04
N LEU A 234 -16.30 -10.34 4.86
CA LEU A 234 -16.59 -10.37 6.29
C LEU A 234 -15.99 -9.18 7.05
N ILE A 235 -14.77 -8.76 6.69
CA ILE A 235 -14.13 -7.55 7.23
C ILE A 235 -14.97 -6.30 6.91
N ARG A 236 -15.40 -6.15 5.65
CA ARG A 236 -16.26 -5.04 5.21
C ARG A 236 -17.59 -4.99 5.96
N LEU A 237 -18.16 -6.16 6.25
CA LEU A 237 -19.44 -6.29 6.93
C LEU A 237 -19.33 -6.10 8.45
N GLY A 238 -18.11 -6.13 9.01
CA GLY A 238 -17.85 -5.87 10.42
C GLY A 238 -17.97 -7.10 11.33
N VAL A 239 -17.70 -8.32 10.84
CA VAL A 239 -17.70 -9.52 11.69
C VAL A 239 -16.64 -9.41 12.79
N ASP A 240 -16.89 -9.94 13.99
CA ASP A 240 -15.87 -9.83 15.05
C ASP A 240 -14.75 -10.85 14.93
N VAL A 241 -15.08 -12.04 14.44
CA VAL A 241 -14.18 -13.19 14.40
C VAL A 241 -14.28 -13.87 13.03
N ILE A 242 -13.15 -13.99 12.34
CA ILE A 242 -13.05 -14.62 11.01
C ILE A 242 -12.56 -16.06 11.19
N GLY A 243 -13.43 -17.03 10.90
CA GLY A 243 -13.06 -18.46 10.90
C GLY A 243 -12.30 -18.87 9.65
N THR A 244 -11.32 -19.76 9.80
CA THR A 244 -10.57 -20.37 8.69
C THR A 244 -10.07 -21.75 9.07
N ASP A 245 -9.96 -22.64 8.09
CA ASP A 245 -9.18 -23.88 8.20
C ASP A 245 -7.73 -23.66 7.66
N LYS A 246 -7.45 -22.49 7.07
CA LYS A 246 -6.17 -22.12 6.42
C LYS A 246 -5.37 -21.11 7.25
N VAL A 247 -4.90 -21.57 8.42
CA VAL A 247 -4.19 -20.76 9.42
C VAL A 247 -3.09 -19.85 8.84
N GLU A 248 -2.23 -20.40 7.98
CA GLU A 248 -1.13 -19.60 7.41
C GLU A 248 -1.64 -18.52 6.47
N GLU A 249 -2.56 -18.88 5.56
CA GLU A 249 -3.03 -17.97 4.52
C GLU A 249 -3.77 -16.77 5.12
N LEU A 250 -4.72 -16.99 6.04
CA LEU A 250 -5.42 -15.89 6.71
C LEU A 250 -4.47 -15.10 7.63
N GLY A 251 -3.57 -15.80 8.33
CA GLY A 251 -2.59 -15.17 9.21
C GLY A 251 -1.66 -14.21 8.45
N ASP A 252 -1.13 -14.65 7.31
CA ASP A 252 -0.28 -13.80 6.45
C ASP A 252 -1.08 -12.65 5.84
N PHE A 253 -2.32 -12.92 5.40
CA PHE A 253 -3.21 -11.90 4.85
C PHE A 253 -3.48 -10.75 5.86
N LEU A 254 -3.75 -11.08 7.12
CA LEU A 254 -4.00 -10.09 8.17
C LEU A 254 -2.71 -9.43 8.69
N ASN A 255 -1.59 -10.15 8.75
CA ASN A 255 -0.31 -9.58 9.18
C ASN A 255 0.27 -8.56 8.19
N LYS A 256 0.01 -8.73 6.89
CA LYS A 256 0.45 -7.78 5.86
C LYS A 256 -0.39 -6.51 5.83
N LYS A 257 -1.67 -6.60 6.23
CA LYS A 257 -2.64 -5.50 6.18
C LYS A 257 -2.11 -4.11 6.60
N PRO A 258 -1.32 -3.94 7.69
CA PRO A 258 -0.83 -2.62 8.08
C PRO A 258 0.09 -1.94 7.07
N LYS A 259 0.81 -2.69 6.23
CA LYS A 259 1.65 -2.15 5.13
C LYS A 259 0.87 -1.99 3.83
N ASP A 260 -0.20 -2.77 3.70
CA ASP A 260 -1.03 -2.87 2.50
C ASP A 260 -2.25 -1.94 2.54
N GLU A 261 -2.48 -1.20 3.62
CA GLU A 261 -3.59 -0.26 3.74
C GLU A 261 -3.12 1.18 3.93
N TYR A 262 -3.91 2.12 3.43
CA TYR A 262 -3.67 3.54 3.64
C TYR A 262 -4.98 4.31 3.67
N VAL A 263 -5.08 5.26 4.60
CA VAL A 263 -6.16 6.27 4.64
C VAL A 263 -5.51 7.64 4.54
N ALA A 264 -5.78 8.36 3.46
CA ALA A 264 -5.24 9.70 3.28
C ALA A 264 -5.87 10.68 4.29
N PRO A 265 -5.05 11.47 5.02
CA PRO A 265 -5.57 12.42 5.99
C PRO A 265 -6.37 13.55 5.33
N ALA A 266 -5.97 13.96 4.13
CA ALA A 266 -6.62 15.02 3.36
C ALA A 266 -6.40 14.82 1.85
N ALA A 267 -7.34 15.33 1.06
CA ALA A 267 -7.16 15.49 -0.38
C ALA A 267 -6.36 16.76 -0.68
N TYR A 268 -5.61 16.74 -1.78
CA TYR A 268 -4.98 17.91 -2.37
C TYR A 268 -5.71 18.36 -3.64
N GLN A 269 -5.54 19.64 -3.97
CA GLN A 269 -6.22 20.27 -5.09
C GLN A 269 -5.59 19.85 -6.42
N VAL A 270 -6.44 19.62 -7.41
CA VAL A 270 -6.06 19.34 -8.79
C VAL A 270 -6.20 20.61 -9.63
N TYR A 271 -5.27 20.84 -10.55
CA TYR A 271 -5.36 21.90 -11.53
C TYR A 271 -6.18 21.43 -12.73
N HIS A 272 -7.21 22.19 -13.10
CA HIS A 272 -8.02 21.92 -14.29
C HIS A 272 -7.59 22.86 -15.44
N PRO A 273 -6.93 22.34 -16.48
CA PRO A 273 -6.47 23.17 -17.59
C PRO A 273 -7.63 23.66 -18.47
N THR A 274 -7.38 24.71 -19.23
CA THR A 274 -8.29 25.25 -20.25
C THR A 274 -8.26 24.47 -21.56
N TYR A 275 -7.22 23.65 -21.78
CA TYR A 275 -7.00 22.83 -22.98
C TYR A 275 -6.75 23.62 -24.28
N ASN A 276 -6.43 24.91 -24.19
CA ASN A 276 -6.32 25.78 -25.36
C ASN A 276 -5.20 25.40 -26.34
N SER A 277 -4.11 24.80 -25.86
CA SER A 277 -2.96 24.38 -26.66
C SER A 277 -2.89 22.86 -26.87
N ASP A 278 -3.73 22.09 -26.16
CA ASP A 278 -3.63 20.63 -26.13
C ASP A 278 -3.96 20.01 -27.50
N GLY A 279 -3.07 19.17 -28.01
CA GLY A 279 -3.21 18.52 -29.32
C GLY A 279 -3.06 19.45 -30.52
N SER A 280 -2.70 20.72 -30.32
CA SER A 280 -2.47 21.66 -31.41
C SER A 280 -1.15 21.36 -32.14
N ALA A 281 -1.05 21.79 -33.40
CA ALA A 281 0.20 21.73 -34.19
C ALA A 281 1.11 22.95 -33.97
N LYS A 282 1.01 23.61 -32.80
CA LYS A 282 1.87 24.74 -32.45
C LYS A 282 3.31 24.25 -32.23
N LYS A 283 4.26 25.17 -32.36
CA LYS A 283 5.66 24.89 -32.03
C LYS A 283 5.80 24.45 -30.57
N VAL A 284 6.57 23.39 -30.35
CA VAL A 284 6.96 22.93 -29.01
C VAL A 284 8.26 23.63 -28.62
N LYS A 285 8.15 24.68 -27.83
CA LYS A 285 9.29 25.43 -27.29
C LYS A 285 9.86 24.74 -26.05
N ASN A 286 9.01 24.28 -25.14
CA ASN A 286 9.45 23.64 -23.90
C ASN A 286 8.99 22.18 -23.84
N ILE A 287 9.83 21.30 -23.29
CA ILE A 287 9.50 19.90 -23.04
C ILE A 287 9.74 19.62 -21.55
N ILE A 288 8.71 19.11 -20.88
CA ILE A 288 8.79 18.62 -19.51
C ILE A 288 8.50 17.11 -19.55
N LEU A 289 9.49 16.30 -19.20
CA LEU A 289 9.38 14.85 -19.09
C LEU A 289 9.33 14.47 -17.61
N CYS A 290 8.15 14.08 -17.13
CA CYS A 290 7.94 13.62 -15.77
C CYS A 290 7.95 12.08 -15.75
N ILE A 291 8.83 11.48 -14.94
CA ILE A 291 8.99 10.04 -14.81
C ILE A 291 8.58 9.63 -13.40
N GLY A 292 7.53 8.83 -13.25
CA GLY A 292 7.26 8.14 -11.99
C GLY A 292 7.91 6.78 -12.04
N ASP A 293 9.06 6.60 -11.39
CA ASP A 293 9.78 5.31 -11.38
C ASP A 293 8.86 4.22 -10.80
N GLY A 294 8.68 3.10 -11.52
CA GLY A 294 7.77 2.02 -11.10
C GLY A 294 6.27 2.35 -11.12
N MET A 295 5.87 3.50 -11.68
CA MET A 295 4.49 4.01 -11.63
C MET A 295 3.55 3.38 -12.68
N GLY A 296 3.12 2.14 -12.42
CA GLY A 296 2.05 1.48 -13.17
C GLY A 296 0.64 2.05 -12.92
N LEU A 297 -0.36 1.49 -13.62
CA LEU A 297 -1.76 1.93 -13.48
C LEU A 297 -2.32 1.74 -12.07
N SER A 298 -1.94 0.66 -11.37
CA SER A 298 -2.39 0.41 -10.00
C SER A 298 -1.85 1.45 -9.03
N GLN A 299 -0.60 1.85 -9.17
CA GLN A 299 0.06 2.90 -8.40
C GLN A 299 -0.69 4.23 -8.61
N ILE A 300 -1.05 4.56 -9.85
CA ILE A 300 -1.86 5.76 -10.18
C ILE A 300 -3.25 5.68 -9.54
N TYR A 301 -3.98 4.59 -9.74
CA TYR A 301 -5.36 4.48 -9.25
C TYR A 301 -5.45 4.42 -7.72
N SER A 302 -4.43 3.86 -7.06
CA SER A 302 -4.32 3.90 -5.59
C SER A 302 -4.27 5.35 -5.09
N THR A 303 -3.47 6.21 -5.73
CA THR A 303 -3.38 7.64 -5.39
C THR A 303 -4.65 8.39 -5.73
N TYR A 304 -5.32 8.08 -6.85
CA TYR A 304 -6.63 8.65 -7.20
C TYR A 304 -7.67 8.39 -6.11
N THR A 305 -7.71 7.14 -5.63
CA THR A 305 -8.62 6.72 -4.57
C THR A 305 -8.27 7.46 -3.27
N ALA A 306 -6.99 7.48 -2.88
CA ALA A 306 -6.51 8.19 -1.71
C ALA A 306 -6.80 9.70 -1.76
N ASN A 307 -6.69 10.32 -2.94
CA ASN A 307 -6.98 11.74 -3.15
C ASN A 307 -8.47 12.06 -3.35
N ARG A 308 -9.35 11.10 -3.07
CA ARG A 308 -10.81 11.24 -3.11
C ARG A 308 -11.39 11.50 -4.49
N GLY A 309 -10.84 10.82 -5.50
CA GLY A 309 -11.41 10.75 -6.83
C GLY A 309 -10.92 11.85 -7.78
N GLN A 310 -9.70 12.33 -7.57
CA GLN A 310 -9.10 13.37 -8.42
C GLN A 310 -7.57 13.21 -8.48
N LEU A 311 -6.97 13.47 -9.64
CA LEU A 311 -5.52 13.60 -9.86
C LEU A 311 -5.24 14.61 -10.97
N ASN A 312 -4.07 15.25 -10.93
CA ASN A 312 -3.58 16.12 -11.99
C ASN A 312 -3.29 15.33 -13.26
N ILE A 313 -2.65 14.16 -13.16
CA ILE A 313 -2.34 13.31 -14.33
C ILE A 313 -3.61 12.88 -15.08
N PHE A 314 -4.75 12.73 -14.39
CA PHE A 314 -6.05 12.42 -15.00
C PHE A 314 -6.72 13.60 -15.71
N GLN A 315 -6.12 14.80 -15.66
CA GLN A 315 -6.54 15.93 -16.50
C GLN A 315 -5.88 15.91 -17.89
N MET A 316 -4.98 14.95 -18.16
CA MET A 316 -4.32 14.82 -19.46
C MET A 316 -5.15 13.93 -20.38
N LEU A 317 -5.65 14.47 -21.50
CA LEU A 317 -6.61 13.78 -22.38
C LEU A 317 -5.95 12.82 -23.38
N ASN A 318 -4.65 12.96 -23.62
CA ASN A 318 -3.92 12.17 -24.60
C ASN A 318 -3.15 11.07 -23.89
N ILE A 319 -3.60 9.83 -24.08
CA ILE A 319 -3.13 8.68 -23.33
C ILE A 319 -2.67 7.60 -24.31
N GLY A 320 -1.48 7.05 -24.04
CA GLY A 320 -0.92 5.88 -24.69
C GLY A 320 -0.39 4.86 -23.68
N PHE A 321 0.18 3.78 -24.18
CA PHE A 321 0.87 2.77 -23.39
C PHE A 321 2.23 2.45 -24.00
N SER A 322 3.22 2.35 -23.12
CA SER A 322 4.62 2.09 -23.44
C SER A 322 5.01 0.67 -23.07
N ILE A 323 5.55 -0.09 -24.02
CA ILE A 323 6.11 -1.43 -23.80
C ILE A 323 7.57 -1.29 -23.34
N THR A 324 7.86 -1.84 -22.17
CA THR A 324 9.05 -1.48 -21.37
C THR A 324 10.19 -2.50 -21.41
N ASN A 325 9.98 -3.74 -21.87
CA ASN A 325 11.00 -4.81 -21.89
C ASN A 325 12.38 -4.33 -22.40
N SER A 326 13.47 -4.84 -21.85
CA SER A 326 14.82 -4.52 -22.29
C SER A 326 15.21 -5.32 -23.54
N ALA A 327 16.44 -5.13 -24.02
CA ALA A 327 16.96 -5.87 -25.18
C ALA A 327 17.20 -7.36 -24.87
N ASP A 328 17.48 -7.70 -23.61
CA ASP A 328 17.88 -9.03 -23.16
C ASP A 328 16.93 -9.66 -22.12
N ALA A 329 15.91 -8.94 -21.64
CA ALA A 329 14.93 -9.47 -20.69
C ALA A 329 13.47 -9.07 -20.99
N TYR A 330 12.54 -9.90 -20.50
CA TYR A 330 11.09 -9.64 -20.57
C TYR A 330 10.65 -8.52 -19.62
N ILE A 331 11.31 -8.42 -18.46
CA ILE A 331 11.10 -7.39 -17.44
C ILE A 331 12.37 -6.54 -17.44
N THR A 332 12.23 -5.23 -17.65
CA THR A 332 13.37 -4.30 -17.67
C THR A 332 13.76 -3.89 -16.25
N ASP A 333 14.97 -3.38 -16.10
CA ASP A 333 15.32 -2.50 -14.98
C ASP A 333 15.20 -1.01 -15.35
N SER A 334 15.33 -0.11 -14.37
CA SER A 334 15.27 1.35 -14.58
C SER A 334 16.35 1.87 -15.53
N ALA A 335 17.54 1.27 -15.56
CA ALA A 335 18.62 1.68 -16.45
C ALA A 335 18.30 1.41 -17.92
N ALA A 336 17.89 0.19 -18.25
CA ALA A 336 17.50 -0.13 -19.62
C ALA A 336 16.19 0.53 -20.03
N GLY A 337 15.21 0.59 -19.13
CA GLY A 337 13.91 1.23 -19.32
C GLY A 337 14.06 2.72 -19.61
N GLY A 338 14.86 3.40 -18.78
CA GLY A 338 15.24 4.81 -18.93
C GLY A 338 16.05 5.09 -20.19
N THR A 339 17.07 4.28 -20.47
CA THR A 339 17.94 4.44 -21.66
C THR A 339 17.11 4.40 -22.95
N ALA A 340 16.07 3.58 -23.00
CA ALA A 340 15.25 3.45 -24.20
C ALA A 340 14.50 4.73 -24.59
N PHE A 341 13.86 5.44 -23.66
CA PHE A 341 13.22 6.74 -23.97
C PHE A 341 14.17 7.93 -23.87
N ALA A 342 15.32 7.80 -23.21
CA ALA A 342 16.35 8.84 -23.16
C ALA A 342 17.20 8.88 -24.44
N GLY A 343 17.58 7.72 -24.98
CA GLY A 343 18.53 7.54 -26.09
C GLY A 343 17.97 6.84 -27.34
N GLY A 344 16.72 6.37 -27.31
CA GLY A 344 16.01 5.89 -28.51
C GLY A 344 16.29 4.45 -28.94
N GLN A 345 17.04 3.68 -28.15
CA GLN A 345 17.32 2.28 -28.43
C GLN A 345 17.14 1.45 -27.16
N LYS A 346 16.57 0.24 -27.32
CA LYS A 346 16.61 -0.77 -26.27
C LYS A 346 18.07 -1.14 -25.97
N THR A 347 18.36 -1.40 -24.71
CA THR A 347 19.67 -1.85 -24.24
C THR A 347 19.51 -2.99 -23.24
N ASN A 348 20.63 -3.56 -22.81
CA ASN A 348 20.65 -4.65 -21.84
C ASN A 348 20.35 -4.11 -20.44
N ASP A 349 19.71 -4.91 -19.59
CA ASP A 349 19.47 -4.52 -18.20
C ASP A 349 20.76 -4.06 -17.52
N ARG A 350 20.63 -3.08 -16.62
CA ARG A 350 21.71 -2.43 -15.87
C ARG A 350 22.60 -1.50 -16.71
N ALA A 351 22.49 -1.49 -18.04
CA ALA A 351 23.27 -0.59 -18.88
C ALA A 351 22.68 0.84 -18.87
N VAL A 352 23.56 1.85 -18.74
CA VAL A 352 23.19 3.26 -18.61
C VAL A 352 23.66 4.02 -19.85
N GLY A 353 22.71 4.54 -20.64
CA GLY A 353 23.00 5.47 -21.74
C GLY A 353 23.83 4.89 -22.89
N VAL A 354 23.88 3.56 -23.02
CA VAL A 354 24.58 2.84 -24.10
C VAL A 354 23.62 1.91 -24.83
N ASP A 355 23.91 1.57 -26.08
CA ASP A 355 23.17 0.52 -26.80
C ASP A 355 23.53 -0.89 -26.28
N SER A 356 22.85 -1.90 -26.79
CA SER A 356 23.08 -3.32 -26.43
C SER A 356 24.51 -3.83 -26.69
N LEU A 357 25.34 -3.08 -27.43
CA LEU A 357 26.75 -3.38 -27.69
C LEU A 357 27.70 -2.51 -26.85
N GLY A 358 27.18 -1.69 -25.93
CA GLY A 358 27.96 -0.82 -25.07
C GLY A 358 28.40 0.50 -25.72
N LYS A 359 27.86 0.86 -26.88
CA LYS A 359 28.19 2.13 -27.54
C LYS A 359 27.39 3.29 -26.94
N PRO A 360 28.01 4.42 -26.60
CA PRO A 360 27.31 5.61 -26.10
C PRO A 360 26.17 6.09 -27.01
N LEU A 361 25.00 6.35 -26.40
CA LEU A 361 23.83 6.92 -27.05
C LEU A 361 23.67 8.39 -26.67
N LYS A 362 23.34 9.25 -27.63
CA LYS A 362 23.04 10.65 -27.31
C LYS A 362 21.64 10.76 -26.71
N SER A 363 21.54 11.36 -25.52
CA SER A 363 20.26 11.52 -24.82
C SER A 363 19.44 12.71 -25.34
N LEU A 364 18.13 12.73 -25.04
CA LEU A 364 17.25 13.88 -25.27
C LEU A 364 17.78 15.18 -24.62
N ALA A 365 18.42 15.09 -23.46
CA ALA A 365 19.02 16.24 -22.79
C ALA A 365 20.17 16.82 -23.63
N VAL A 366 21.02 15.96 -24.19
CA VAL A 366 22.12 16.38 -25.06
C VAL A 366 21.59 16.98 -26.37
N TYR A 367 20.62 16.33 -27.03
CA TYR A 367 20.01 16.89 -28.24
C TYR A 367 19.33 18.24 -27.97
N SER A 368 18.68 18.40 -26.82
CA SER A 368 18.04 19.67 -26.42
C SER A 368 19.06 20.78 -26.19
N ALA A 369 20.16 20.49 -25.49
CA ALA A 369 21.22 21.46 -25.27
C ALA A 369 21.87 21.91 -26.58
N GLU A 370 22.10 21.00 -27.52
CA GLU A 370 22.62 21.32 -28.86
C GLU A 370 21.64 22.16 -29.70
N ALA A 371 20.35 22.04 -29.44
CA ALA A 371 19.31 22.91 -29.99
C ALA A 371 19.21 24.27 -29.27
N GLY A 372 20.11 24.57 -28.33
CA GLY A 372 20.13 25.84 -27.59
C GLY A 372 19.15 25.91 -26.42
N LYS A 373 18.43 24.82 -26.12
CA LYS A 373 17.50 24.75 -24.99
C LYS A 373 18.25 24.71 -23.67
N LYS A 374 17.65 25.29 -22.63
CA LYS A 374 18.09 25.04 -21.24
C LYS A 374 17.71 23.64 -20.81
N THR A 375 18.55 23.01 -19.98
CA THR A 375 18.38 21.60 -19.61
C THR A 375 18.47 21.40 -18.11
N ALA A 376 17.57 20.59 -17.55
CA ALA A 376 17.59 20.21 -16.15
C ALA A 376 17.20 18.76 -15.91
N ASP A 377 17.72 18.24 -14.81
CA ASP A 377 17.49 16.91 -14.27
C ASP A 377 17.23 17.05 -12.75
N ILE A 378 16.02 16.67 -12.31
CA ILE A 378 15.52 16.88 -10.95
C ILE A 378 14.95 15.57 -10.43
N VAL A 379 15.56 15.00 -9.38
CA VAL A 379 15.17 13.69 -8.85
C VAL A 379 14.99 13.72 -7.33
N ALA A 380 14.22 12.77 -6.80
CA ALA A 380 14.02 12.56 -5.37
C ALA A 380 14.83 11.37 -4.82
N CYS A 381 15.99 11.10 -5.44
CA CYS A 381 16.97 10.08 -5.08
C CYS A 381 18.39 10.62 -5.33
N GLU A 382 19.38 9.73 -5.34
CA GLU A 382 20.75 9.99 -5.73
C GLU A 382 20.86 10.31 -7.23
N LEU A 383 21.64 11.33 -7.60
CA LEU A 383 21.85 11.67 -9.02
C LEU A 383 22.58 10.58 -9.80
N THR A 384 23.28 9.67 -9.12
CA THR A 384 23.97 8.51 -9.70
C THR A 384 23.06 7.30 -9.91
N ASP A 385 21.81 7.36 -9.48
CA ASP A 385 20.84 6.30 -9.79
C ASP A 385 20.49 6.30 -11.28
N ALA A 386 19.90 5.21 -11.75
CA ALA A 386 19.78 4.91 -13.17
C ALA A 386 18.99 5.96 -13.96
N THR A 387 17.78 6.31 -13.52
CA THR A 387 16.88 7.20 -14.25
C THR A 387 17.47 8.60 -14.53
N PRO A 388 18.11 9.30 -13.57
CA PRO A 388 18.86 10.51 -13.91
C PRO A 388 20.10 10.21 -14.75
N ALA A 389 20.87 9.16 -14.41
CA ALA A 389 22.13 8.85 -15.06
C ALA A 389 22.00 8.63 -16.58
N VAL A 390 20.91 8.03 -17.07
CA VAL A 390 20.72 7.78 -18.52
C VAL A 390 20.65 9.06 -19.37
N PHE A 391 20.45 10.23 -18.76
CA PHE A 391 20.45 11.50 -19.46
C PHE A 391 21.85 12.10 -19.63
N TYR A 392 22.86 11.65 -18.88
CA TYR A 392 24.20 12.27 -18.91
C TYR A 392 25.39 11.30 -18.88
N ALA A 393 25.20 10.02 -18.55
CA ALA A 393 26.27 9.04 -18.37
C ALA A 393 26.19 7.89 -19.39
N HIS A 394 27.33 7.20 -19.56
CA HIS A 394 27.49 6.09 -20.49
C HIS A 394 28.28 4.96 -19.82
N GLN A 395 27.58 4.03 -19.17
CA GLN A 395 28.19 2.94 -18.42
C GLN A 395 27.53 1.61 -18.74
N SER A 396 28.29 0.52 -18.69
CA SER A 396 27.75 -0.84 -18.86
C SER A 396 26.99 -1.34 -17.64
N GLU A 397 27.09 -0.64 -16.51
CA GLU A 397 26.61 -1.11 -15.21
C GLU A 397 26.17 0.07 -14.34
N ARG A 398 24.89 0.08 -13.94
CA ARG A 398 24.27 1.12 -13.09
C ARG A 398 24.86 1.19 -11.68
N SER A 399 25.47 0.11 -11.17
CA SER A 399 26.14 0.16 -9.87
C SER A 399 27.49 0.89 -9.87
N GLU A 400 28.02 1.28 -11.04
CA GLU A 400 29.30 2.01 -11.16
C GLU A 400 29.15 3.51 -10.85
N ALA A 401 28.61 3.83 -9.67
CA ALA A 401 28.24 5.20 -9.27
C ALA A 401 29.40 6.21 -9.40
N THR A 402 30.64 5.79 -9.16
CA THR A 402 31.82 6.67 -9.33
C THR A 402 32.10 6.99 -10.79
N ALA A 403 31.93 6.03 -11.69
CA ALA A 403 32.10 6.22 -13.12
C ALA A 403 30.97 7.09 -13.69
N ILE A 404 29.73 6.80 -13.29
CA ILE A 404 28.54 7.63 -13.59
C ILE A 404 28.77 9.08 -13.14
N ALA A 405 29.18 9.29 -11.88
CA ALA A 405 29.47 10.62 -11.35
C ALA A 405 30.57 11.34 -12.16
N ASN A 406 31.57 10.61 -12.66
CA ASN A 406 32.62 11.19 -13.49
C ASN A 406 32.13 11.53 -14.91
N ASP A 407 31.20 10.78 -15.50
CA ASP A 407 30.61 11.10 -16.80
C ASP A 407 29.81 12.42 -16.76
N MET A 408 29.22 12.76 -15.61
CA MET A 408 28.55 14.05 -15.38
C MET A 408 29.46 15.24 -15.72
N VAL A 409 30.79 15.09 -15.63
CA VAL A 409 31.75 16.13 -16.01
C VAL A 409 31.63 16.52 -17.48
N SER A 410 31.12 15.66 -18.34
CA SER A 410 30.87 15.95 -19.76
C SER A 410 29.44 16.42 -20.05
N THR A 411 28.55 16.43 -19.05
CA THR A 411 27.14 16.74 -19.23
C THR A 411 26.91 18.13 -19.82
N PRO A 412 25.92 18.29 -20.72
CA PRO A 412 25.46 19.59 -21.16
C PRO A 412 24.33 20.16 -20.26
N ILE A 413 23.90 19.43 -19.22
CA ILE A 413 22.77 19.79 -18.37
C ILE A 413 23.07 21.02 -17.51
N ASP A 414 22.28 22.10 -17.63
CA ASP A 414 22.50 23.34 -16.88
C ASP A 414 22.26 23.17 -15.37
N ILE A 415 21.20 22.47 -14.95
CA ILE A 415 20.85 22.28 -13.53
C ILE A 415 20.64 20.79 -13.24
N LEU A 416 21.45 20.21 -12.37
CA LEU A 416 21.24 18.87 -11.80
C LEU A 416 20.91 18.98 -10.32
N LEU A 417 19.86 18.29 -9.86
CA LEU A 417 19.41 18.33 -8.47
C LEU A 417 18.96 16.94 -7.99
N GLY A 418 19.59 16.47 -6.92
CA GLY A 418 19.26 15.22 -6.22
C GLY A 418 20.15 15.06 -4.99
N SER A 419 20.40 13.83 -4.54
CA SER A 419 21.37 13.50 -3.47
C SER A 419 22.57 12.71 -4.00
N GLY A 420 23.29 11.96 -3.13
CA GLY A 420 24.44 11.14 -3.54
C GLY A 420 25.79 11.87 -3.50
N TYR A 421 25.94 12.89 -2.65
CA TYR A 421 27.16 13.73 -2.58
C TYR A 421 28.47 12.93 -2.53
N ASN A 422 28.49 11.81 -1.80
CA ASN A 422 29.70 11.00 -1.60
C ASN A 422 30.25 10.46 -2.92
N ASP A 423 29.42 10.08 -3.88
CA ASP A 423 29.88 9.53 -5.16
C ASP A 423 30.65 10.56 -5.99
N PHE A 424 30.26 11.83 -5.89
CA PHE A 424 30.91 12.93 -6.62
C PHE A 424 32.18 13.46 -5.94
N THR A 425 32.51 12.98 -4.73
CA THR A 425 33.75 13.35 -4.01
C THR A 425 34.88 12.33 -4.15
N LYS A 426 34.61 11.19 -4.79
CA LYS A 426 35.62 10.18 -5.11
C LYS A 426 36.53 10.72 -6.22
N LYS A 427 37.85 10.61 -6.05
CA LYS A 427 38.83 11.10 -7.03
C LYS A 427 38.93 10.16 -8.22
N VAL A 428 38.89 10.72 -9.42
CA VAL A 428 39.14 10.03 -10.70
C VAL A 428 40.24 10.79 -11.44
N ASN A 429 41.41 10.15 -11.57
CA ASN A 429 42.64 10.76 -12.11
C ASN A 429 43.11 12.00 -11.32
N GLY A 430 43.03 11.93 -9.98
CA GLY A 430 43.58 12.96 -9.08
C GLY A 430 42.61 14.07 -8.65
N GLU A 431 41.52 14.27 -9.39
CA GLU A 431 40.48 15.28 -9.12
C GLU A 431 39.11 14.64 -8.91
N THR A 432 38.23 15.32 -8.17
CA THR A 432 36.84 14.86 -8.01
C THR A 432 35.96 15.37 -9.15
N PRO A 433 34.85 14.67 -9.49
CA PRO A 433 33.84 15.20 -10.40
C PRO A 433 33.38 16.62 -10.03
N LEU A 434 33.22 16.93 -8.75
CA LEU A 434 32.82 18.28 -8.31
C LEU A 434 33.87 19.34 -8.61
N ASP A 435 35.16 19.03 -8.45
CA ASP A 435 36.22 19.98 -8.79
C ASP A 435 36.21 20.30 -10.29
N LYS A 436 36.07 19.28 -11.13
CA LYS A 436 35.97 19.44 -12.58
C LYS A 436 34.70 20.22 -12.98
N MET A 437 33.58 20.00 -12.29
CA MET A 437 32.35 20.78 -12.53
C MET A 437 32.50 22.25 -12.13
N ARG A 438 33.20 22.56 -11.02
CA ARG A 438 33.53 23.95 -10.67
C ARG A 438 34.40 24.61 -11.74
N GLN A 439 35.38 23.90 -12.28
CA GLN A 439 36.22 24.39 -13.38
C GLN A 439 35.39 24.67 -14.65
N ARG A 440 34.30 23.93 -14.88
CA ARG A 440 33.32 24.17 -15.96
C ARG A 440 32.30 25.27 -15.64
N GLY A 441 32.42 25.94 -14.49
CA GLY A 441 31.59 27.08 -14.11
C GLY A 441 30.27 26.71 -13.41
N TYR A 442 30.14 25.49 -12.89
CA TYR A 442 28.98 25.11 -12.06
C TYR A 442 29.12 25.61 -10.64
N THR A 443 28.02 26.13 -10.09
CA THR A 443 27.87 26.35 -8.65
C THR A 443 27.45 25.03 -8.00
N ILE A 444 28.20 24.58 -6.99
CA ILE A 444 27.88 23.37 -6.23
C ILE A 444 27.13 23.77 -4.96
N ILE A 445 25.90 23.29 -4.79
CA ILE A 445 25.03 23.63 -3.66
C ILE A 445 24.68 22.36 -2.88
N ARG A 446 24.66 22.44 -1.54
CA ARG A 446 24.31 21.31 -0.66
C ARG A 446 23.14 21.57 0.28
N ASN A 447 22.63 22.79 0.30
CA ASN A 447 21.50 23.19 1.13
C ASN A 447 20.31 23.57 0.23
N PHE A 448 19.12 23.09 0.56
CA PHE A 448 17.95 23.29 -0.28
C PHE A 448 17.46 24.75 -0.30
N ASP A 449 17.52 25.46 0.83
CA ASP A 449 17.16 26.88 0.88
C ASP A 449 18.15 27.74 0.08
N GLU A 450 19.45 27.41 0.13
CA GLU A 450 20.46 28.03 -0.73
C GLU A 450 20.15 27.80 -2.22
N PHE A 451 19.76 26.58 -2.59
CA PHE A 451 19.35 26.26 -3.96
C PHE A 451 18.16 27.10 -4.41
N LEU A 452 17.11 27.20 -3.58
CA LEU A 452 15.92 28.01 -3.88
C LEU A 452 16.25 29.50 -4.07
N ASN A 453 17.24 30.03 -3.36
CA ASN A 453 17.63 31.43 -3.42
C ASN A 453 18.75 31.73 -4.43
N SER A 454 19.42 30.72 -4.97
CA SER A 454 20.58 30.91 -5.85
C SER A 454 20.20 31.56 -7.19
N PRO A 455 20.93 32.59 -7.66
CA PRO A 455 20.76 33.17 -8.99
C PRO A 455 21.62 32.47 -10.07
N ALA A 456 22.39 31.44 -9.68
CA ALA A 456 23.30 30.75 -10.59
C ALA A 456 22.53 30.07 -11.74
N LYS A 457 23.12 30.13 -12.94
CA LYS A 457 22.52 29.54 -14.16
C LYS A 457 22.99 28.11 -14.42
N LYS A 458 24.10 27.71 -13.80
CA LYS A 458 24.66 26.36 -13.86
C LYS A 458 24.84 25.83 -12.45
N ILE A 459 24.09 24.79 -12.09
CA ILE A 459 24.04 24.30 -10.71
C ILE A 459 24.17 22.78 -10.69
N VAL A 460 25.00 22.28 -9.77
CA VAL A 460 24.94 20.90 -9.28
C VAL A 460 24.53 20.97 -7.82
N ALA A 461 23.31 20.57 -7.53
CA ALA A 461 22.73 20.61 -6.21
C ALA A 461 22.67 19.18 -5.65
N LEU A 462 23.58 18.86 -4.73
CA LEU A 462 23.73 17.55 -4.10
C LEU A 462 23.32 17.66 -2.64
N MET A 463 22.05 17.38 -2.41
CA MET A 463 21.45 17.50 -1.11
C MET A 463 21.85 16.35 -0.19
N ASP A 464 21.64 16.54 1.12
CA ASP A 464 21.69 15.45 2.08
C ASP A 464 20.54 14.45 1.84
N ASP A 465 20.78 13.15 2.02
CA ASP A 465 19.78 12.12 1.76
C ASP A 465 18.50 12.33 2.59
N SER A 466 18.61 13.03 3.73
CA SER A 466 17.47 13.42 4.54
C SER A 466 16.46 14.31 3.81
N VAL A 467 16.83 15.02 2.74
CA VAL A 467 15.87 15.83 1.95
C VAL A 467 15.42 15.16 0.64
N THR A 468 15.96 13.98 0.32
CA THR A 468 15.48 13.13 -0.78
C THR A 468 14.78 11.85 -0.29
N ARG A 469 14.80 11.55 1.02
CA ARG A 469 14.13 10.42 1.71
C ARG A 469 12.63 10.22 1.37
N PRO A 470 12.02 9.06 1.73
CA PRO A 470 10.60 8.84 1.49
C PRO A 470 9.69 9.95 2.08
N LYS A 471 8.56 10.20 1.43
CA LYS A 471 7.58 11.22 1.82
C LYS A 471 6.99 10.94 3.18
N MET A 472 6.68 9.68 3.45
CA MET A 472 6.25 9.22 4.77
C MET A 472 7.31 9.41 5.85
N ALA A 473 8.59 9.57 5.49
CA ALA A 473 9.67 9.91 6.41
C ALA A 473 9.90 11.43 6.54
N GLY A 474 9.06 12.28 5.94
CA GLY A 474 9.07 13.73 6.16
C GLY A 474 9.93 14.54 5.19
N ARG A 475 10.02 14.16 3.92
CA ARG A 475 10.73 14.91 2.86
C ARG A 475 10.24 16.37 2.68
N GLY A 476 9.02 16.70 3.11
CA GLY A 476 8.40 18.02 2.84
C GLY A 476 8.19 18.26 1.34
N ASN A 477 7.99 19.49 0.87
CA ASN A 477 7.65 19.79 -0.53
C ASN A 477 8.86 19.91 -1.48
N TYR A 478 9.91 19.10 -1.25
CA TYR A 478 11.16 19.15 -2.01
C TYR A 478 10.95 19.16 -3.53
N LEU A 479 10.26 18.16 -4.09
CA LEU A 479 10.15 17.97 -5.53
C LEU A 479 9.32 19.08 -6.22
N PRO A 480 8.13 19.48 -5.71
CA PRO A 480 7.41 20.63 -6.28
C PRO A 480 8.16 21.97 -6.18
N LEU A 481 8.87 22.23 -5.08
CA LEU A 481 9.63 23.48 -4.92
C LEU A 481 10.84 23.52 -5.88
N ALA A 482 11.52 22.39 -6.04
CA ALA A 482 12.61 22.20 -6.99
C ALA A 482 12.15 22.47 -8.42
N PHE A 483 11.08 21.81 -8.86
CA PHE A 483 10.48 22.01 -10.18
C PHE A 483 10.16 23.48 -10.45
N ASN A 484 9.45 24.14 -9.54
CA ASN A 484 9.05 25.53 -9.72
C ASN A 484 10.23 26.50 -9.78
N LYS A 485 11.28 26.25 -8.99
CA LYS A 485 12.54 27.02 -9.03
C LYS A 485 13.19 26.93 -10.41
N VAL A 486 13.37 25.72 -10.94
CA VAL A 486 14.04 25.52 -12.23
C VAL A 486 13.18 26.05 -13.38
N LYS A 487 11.87 25.78 -13.38
CA LYS A 487 10.92 26.34 -14.35
C LYS A 487 11.03 27.87 -14.40
N GLY A 488 11.03 28.52 -13.23
CA GLY A 488 11.18 29.97 -13.11
C GLY A 488 12.49 30.49 -13.69
N ALA A 489 13.59 29.75 -13.54
CA ALA A 489 14.90 30.10 -14.09
C ALA A 489 14.98 29.94 -15.62
N PHE A 490 14.22 29.00 -16.20
CA PHE A 490 14.32 28.65 -17.62
C PHE A 490 13.26 29.29 -18.53
N LYS A 491 12.09 29.66 -18.00
CA LYS A 491 10.93 30.12 -18.81
C LYS A 491 11.22 31.29 -19.75
N SER A 492 12.23 32.11 -19.46
CA SER A 492 12.61 33.27 -20.28
C SER A 492 13.59 32.94 -21.41
N ASN A 493 14.09 31.70 -21.51
CA ASN A 493 15.00 31.31 -22.59
C ASN A 493 14.24 31.31 -23.94
N PRO A 494 14.73 32.02 -24.97
CA PRO A 494 14.03 32.10 -26.27
C PRO A 494 13.93 30.75 -26.97
N GLU A 495 14.96 29.90 -26.87
CA GLU A 495 14.95 28.55 -27.45
C GLU A 495 14.14 27.53 -26.62
N GLY A 496 13.66 27.95 -25.43
CA GLY A 496 12.91 27.10 -24.49
C GLY A 496 13.82 26.19 -23.66
N PHE A 497 13.24 25.13 -23.11
CA PHE A 497 13.96 24.20 -22.24
C PHE A 497 13.49 22.74 -22.37
N PHE A 498 14.36 21.82 -21.96
CA PHE A 498 14.06 20.43 -21.68
C PHE A 498 14.29 20.17 -20.18
N MET A 499 13.30 19.61 -19.50
CA MET A 499 13.40 19.29 -18.08
C MET A 499 12.93 17.87 -17.85
N MET A 500 13.79 17.04 -17.26
CA MET A 500 13.40 15.76 -16.70
C MET A 500 13.13 15.94 -15.20
N VAL A 501 12.03 15.40 -14.71
CA VAL A 501 11.69 15.36 -13.28
C VAL A 501 11.25 13.97 -12.89
N GLU A 502 11.81 13.43 -11.82
CA GLU A 502 11.53 12.08 -11.38
C GLU A 502 10.85 12.02 -10.00
N GLY A 503 9.75 11.26 -9.94
CA GLY A 503 9.17 10.74 -8.70
C GLY A 503 9.83 9.42 -8.29
N SER A 504 11.12 9.48 -7.91
CA SER A 504 12.01 8.30 -7.82
C SER A 504 11.59 7.24 -6.81
N GLN A 505 10.87 7.61 -5.75
CA GLN A 505 10.62 6.73 -4.60
C GLN A 505 9.31 5.93 -4.70
N ILE A 506 8.55 6.08 -5.80
CA ILE A 506 7.35 5.27 -6.06
C ILE A 506 7.75 3.80 -6.20
N ASP A 507 8.78 3.54 -7.00
CA ASP A 507 9.44 2.24 -7.18
C ASP A 507 9.96 1.64 -5.87
N HIS A 508 10.68 2.42 -5.07
CA HIS A 508 11.14 1.99 -3.74
C HIS A 508 9.96 1.53 -2.85
N GLY A 509 8.81 2.20 -2.94
CA GLY A 509 7.58 1.78 -2.25
C GLY A 509 7.03 0.46 -2.80
N GLY A 510 7.13 0.25 -4.11
CA GLY A 510 6.81 -1.01 -4.79
C GLY A 510 7.70 -2.16 -4.33
N HIS A 511 9.03 -2.01 -4.38
CA HIS A 511 9.98 -3.03 -3.88
C HIS A 511 9.79 -3.33 -2.38
N ALA A 512 9.45 -2.33 -1.58
CA ALA A 512 9.20 -2.50 -0.15
C ALA A 512 7.84 -3.14 0.17
N ASN A 513 6.98 -3.35 -0.84
CA ASN A 513 5.57 -3.74 -0.69
C ASN A 513 4.87 -2.87 0.36
N ASN A 514 5.00 -1.55 0.21
CA ASN A 514 4.49 -0.55 1.13
C ASN A 514 3.55 0.41 0.41
N LEU A 515 2.24 0.17 0.53
CA LEU A 515 1.22 0.94 -0.16
C LEU A 515 1.21 2.41 0.27
N GLN A 516 1.46 2.69 1.56
CA GLN A 516 1.56 4.06 2.05
C GLN A 516 2.70 4.83 1.37
N GLN A 517 3.87 4.20 1.18
CA GLN A 517 4.97 4.82 0.47
C GLN A 517 4.60 5.09 -1.00
N VAL A 518 4.11 4.08 -1.72
CA VAL A 518 3.65 4.21 -3.12
C VAL A 518 2.69 5.39 -3.28
N ILE A 519 1.62 5.46 -2.46
CA ILE A 519 0.60 6.50 -2.56
C ILE A 519 1.16 7.88 -2.23
N THR A 520 1.95 8.00 -1.15
CA THR A 520 2.46 9.31 -0.71
C THR A 520 3.51 9.88 -1.64
N GLU A 521 4.33 9.03 -2.26
CA GLU A 521 5.30 9.41 -3.29
C GLU A 521 4.61 9.82 -4.59
N ASN A 522 3.67 9.01 -5.06
CA ASN A 522 2.93 9.30 -6.27
C ASN A 522 2.04 10.55 -6.10
N ALA A 523 1.52 10.82 -4.90
CA ALA A 523 0.83 12.07 -4.60
C ALA A 523 1.75 13.31 -4.65
N ASP A 524 3.01 13.19 -4.23
CA ASP A 524 3.99 14.27 -4.34
C ASP A 524 4.35 14.54 -5.79
N PHE A 525 4.56 13.48 -6.56
CA PHE A 525 4.82 13.53 -7.99
C PHE A 525 3.63 14.14 -8.76
N ASP A 526 2.38 13.74 -8.47
CA ASP A 526 1.19 14.30 -9.13
C ASP A 526 1.03 15.82 -8.87
N ARG A 527 1.52 16.35 -7.74
CA ARG A 527 1.56 17.81 -7.52
C ARG A 527 2.53 18.52 -8.48
N VAL A 528 3.66 17.89 -8.78
CA VAL A 528 4.60 18.38 -9.82
C VAL A 528 3.92 18.36 -11.18
N VAL A 529 3.20 17.28 -11.50
CA VAL A 529 2.39 17.20 -12.73
C VAL A 529 1.38 18.34 -12.80
N GLY A 530 0.69 18.65 -11.70
CA GLY A 530 -0.22 19.81 -11.64
C GLY A 530 0.46 21.15 -11.93
N ASP A 531 1.66 21.38 -11.40
CA ASP A 531 2.44 22.59 -11.67
C ASP A 531 3.00 22.65 -13.09
N ALA A 532 3.29 21.50 -13.70
CA ALA A 532 3.71 21.38 -15.09
C ALA A 532 2.54 21.63 -16.05
N LEU A 533 1.36 21.06 -15.76
CA LEU A 533 0.13 21.29 -16.53
C LEU A 533 -0.27 22.77 -16.50
N ARG A 534 -0.24 23.40 -15.32
CA ARG A 534 -0.51 24.82 -15.19
C ARG A 534 0.41 25.66 -16.06
N PHE A 535 1.71 25.38 -16.02
CA PHE A 535 2.67 26.10 -16.85
C PHE A 535 2.40 25.88 -18.34
N ALA A 536 2.12 24.65 -18.75
CA ALA A 536 1.89 24.34 -20.15
C ALA A 536 0.60 24.92 -20.71
N ASP A 537 -0.44 24.99 -19.89
CA ASP A 537 -1.72 25.61 -20.23
C ASP A 537 -1.57 27.14 -20.37
N GLU A 538 -0.80 27.78 -19.49
CA GLU A 538 -0.53 29.22 -19.52
C GLU A 538 0.43 29.64 -20.65
N ASP A 539 1.48 28.85 -20.91
CA ASP A 539 2.53 29.14 -21.90
C ASP A 539 2.09 28.82 -23.34
N GLY A 540 1.33 27.74 -23.53
CA GLY A 540 0.78 27.35 -24.82
C GLY A 540 1.79 26.76 -25.84
N GLU A 541 3.09 26.77 -25.54
CA GLU A 541 4.17 26.18 -26.35
C GLU A 541 4.99 25.13 -25.56
N THR A 542 4.42 24.62 -24.46
CA THR A 542 5.03 23.55 -23.65
C THR A 542 4.32 22.23 -23.86
N LEU A 543 5.10 21.18 -24.13
CA LEU A 543 4.66 19.79 -24.11
C LEU A 543 5.07 19.15 -22.78
N VAL A 544 4.10 18.58 -22.07
CA VAL A 544 4.31 17.78 -20.85
C VAL A 544 4.04 16.32 -21.18
N ILE A 545 5.00 15.45 -20.88
CA ILE A 545 4.86 13.99 -20.94
C ILE A 545 5.02 13.43 -19.54
N VAL A 546 4.09 12.58 -19.11
CA VAL A 546 4.18 11.83 -17.85
C VAL A 546 4.14 10.34 -18.17
N THR A 547 5.15 9.60 -17.72
CA THR A 547 5.27 8.15 -17.93
C THR A 547 5.98 7.49 -16.75
N ALA A 548 6.13 6.17 -16.81
CA ALA A 548 7.09 5.41 -16.02
C ALA A 548 8.12 4.73 -16.95
N ASP A 549 9.15 4.17 -16.34
CA ASP A 549 10.14 3.26 -16.92
C ASP A 549 9.70 1.79 -16.88
N HIS A 550 9.03 1.37 -15.81
CA HIS A 550 8.36 0.08 -15.62
C HIS A 550 7.26 0.16 -14.55
N GLU A 551 6.61 -0.98 -14.24
CA GLU A 551 5.76 -1.14 -13.06
C GLU A 551 6.51 -1.93 -12.00
N THR A 552 6.24 -1.65 -10.71
CA THR A 552 6.92 -2.32 -9.59
C THR A 552 5.98 -2.89 -8.55
N GLY A 553 6.23 -4.15 -8.17
CA GLY A 553 5.55 -4.88 -7.11
C GLY A 553 4.31 -5.67 -7.54
N GLY A 554 3.83 -5.45 -8.78
CA GLY A 554 2.59 -6.05 -9.27
C GLY A 554 1.42 -5.74 -8.34
N LEU A 555 1.24 -4.45 -8.04
CA LEU A 555 0.26 -3.97 -7.08
C LEU A 555 -1.16 -4.30 -7.57
N THR A 556 -1.92 -4.99 -6.74
CA THR A 556 -3.36 -5.26 -6.95
C THR A 556 -4.17 -4.51 -5.89
N LEU A 557 -5.26 -3.84 -6.29
CA LEU A 557 -6.14 -3.13 -5.35
C LEU A 557 -7.27 -4.06 -4.92
N LEU A 558 -7.26 -4.45 -3.64
CA LEU A 558 -8.23 -5.39 -3.05
C LEU A 558 -9.51 -4.70 -2.57
N ASP A 559 -9.37 -3.48 -2.03
CA ASP A 559 -10.48 -2.69 -1.50
C ASP A 559 -10.18 -1.19 -1.50
N GLY A 560 -11.20 -0.36 -1.33
CA GLY A 560 -11.06 1.07 -1.14
C GLY A 560 -12.38 1.80 -0.95
N ASP A 561 -12.28 3.03 -0.44
CA ASP A 561 -13.39 3.97 -0.33
C ASP A 561 -12.90 5.34 -0.80
N ILE A 562 -13.30 5.72 -2.01
CA ILE A 562 -12.91 7.00 -2.64
C ILE A 562 -13.28 8.18 -1.74
N LYS A 563 -14.48 8.19 -1.13
CA LYS A 563 -14.90 9.35 -0.32
C LYS A 563 -14.03 9.51 0.92
N LYS A 564 -13.59 8.40 1.52
CA LYS A 564 -12.72 8.40 2.70
C LYS A 564 -11.23 8.54 2.37
N GLY A 565 -10.83 8.30 1.12
CA GLY A 565 -9.41 8.21 0.75
C GLY A 565 -8.76 6.94 1.28
N TYR A 566 -9.53 5.85 1.43
CA TYR A 566 -9.05 4.55 1.92
C TYR A 566 -8.70 3.63 0.75
N VAL A 567 -7.57 2.94 0.85
CA VAL A 567 -7.10 1.94 -0.12
C VAL A 567 -6.55 0.74 0.64
N TRP A 568 -6.82 -0.46 0.13
CA TRP A 568 -6.16 -1.69 0.55
C TRP A 568 -5.66 -2.43 -0.71
N GLY A 569 -4.36 -2.68 -0.78
CA GLY A 569 -3.70 -3.42 -1.85
C GLY A 569 -3.17 -4.81 -1.43
N ASP A 570 -2.52 -5.48 -2.38
CA ASP A 570 -1.66 -6.66 -2.18
C ASP A 570 -0.58 -6.61 -3.28
N PHE A 571 0.61 -7.12 -2.96
CA PHE A 571 1.75 -7.13 -3.87
C PHE A 571 2.09 -8.57 -4.25
N SER A 572 2.27 -8.80 -5.55
CA SER A 572 2.53 -10.14 -6.10
C SER A 572 4.02 -10.49 -6.13
N THR A 573 4.88 -9.47 -6.17
CA THR A 573 6.33 -9.57 -6.17
C THR A 573 6.92 -8.40 -5.39
N ASN A 574 8.20 -8.45 -5.05
CA ASN A 574 8.97 -7.32 -4.54
C ASN A 574 9.93 -6.77 -5.61
N ASP A 575 9.61 -6.97 -6.88
CA ASP A 575 10.44 -6.67 -8.05
C ASP A 575 9.58 -6.02 -9.15
N HIS A 576 10.18 -5.65 -10.27
CA HIS A 576 9.48 -5.07 -11.40
C HIS A 576 8.53 -6.09 -12.08
N THR A 577 7.57 -5.60 -12.86
CA THR A 577 6.73 -6.43 -13.73
C THR A 577 6.77 -5.97 -15.18
N GLY A 578 6.50 -6.90 -16.11
CA GLY A 578 6.43 -6.63 -17.55
C GLY A 578 5.12 -5.98 -18.00
N THR A 579 4.39 -5.30 -17.12
CA THR A 579 3.14 -4.63 -17.50
C THR A 579 3.45 -3.33 -18.26
N PRO A 580 2.80 -3.05 -19.41
CA PRO A 580 2.95 -1.78 -20.10
C PRO A 580 2.54 -0.61 -19.20
N VAL A 581 3.32 0.47 -19.24
CA VAL A 581 3.08 1.66 -18.42
C VAL A 581 2.37 2.74 -19.22
N PRO A 582 1.48 3.54 -18.61
CA PRO A 582 0.76 4.58 -19.33
C PRO A 582 1.67 5.76 -19.68
N VAL A 583 1.39 6.40 -20.81
CA VAL A 583 2.00 7.66 -21.23
C VAL A 583 0.90 8.71 -21.33
N PHE A 584 0.96 9.74 -20.51
CA PHE A 584 0.05 10.88 -20.56
C PHE A 584 0.74 12.06 -21.21
N ALA A 585 0.06 12.76 -22.11
CA ALA A 585 0.61 13.92 -22.81
C ALA A 585 -0.36 15.11 -22.79
N TYR A 586 0.20 16.30 -22.61
CA TYR A 586 -0.53 17.58 -22.61
C TYR A 586 0.25 18.68 -23.34
N GLY A 587 -0.45 19.49 -24.13
CA GLY A 587 0.11 20.63 -24.86
C GLY A 587 0.20 20.38 -26.37
N PRO A 588 0.94 21.21 -27.12
CA PRO A 588 1.09 21.00 -28.56
C PRO A 588 1.70 19.64 -28.89
N HIS A 589 1.22 18.99 -29.94
CA HIS A 589 1.64 17.65 -30.37
C HIS A 589 1.35 16.51 -29.36
N SER A 590 0.57 16.74 -28.30
CA SER A 590 0.23 15.69 -27.33
C SER A 590 -0.52 14.50 -27.94
N THR A 591 -1.26 14.70 -29.04
CA THR A 591 -1.93 13.63 -29.78
C THR A 591 -0.97 12.59 -30.37
N ASP A 592 0.29 12.97 -30.58
CA ASP A 592 1.32 12.09 -31.14
C ASP A 592 1.69 10.96 -30.17
N PHE A 593 1.30 11.06 -28.89
CA PHE A 593 1.59 10.09 -27.83
C PHE A 593 0.44 9.12 -27.53
N ARG A 594 -0.58 9.05 -28.40
CA ARG A 594 -1.67 8.08 -28.27
C ARG A 594 -1.27 6.70 -28.80
N GLY A 595 -1.98 5.66 -28.34
CA GLY A 595 -1.81 4.28 -28.81
C GLY A 595 -0.79 3.47 -28.00
N VAL A 596 -0.47 2.26 -28.47
CA VAL A 596 0.47 1.34 -27.81
C VAL A 596 1.75 1.25 -28.64
N TYR A 597 2.91 1.46 -28.01
CA TYR A 597 4.20 1.50 -28.69
C TYR A 597 5.37 1.11 -27.77
N ASN A 598 6.55 0.86 -28.32
CA ASN A 598 7.77 0.67 -27.52
C ASN A 598 8.21 1.99 -26.88
N ASN A 599 8.77 1.94 -25.67
CA ASN A 599 9.30 3.13 -24.99
C ASN A 599 10.31 3.95 -25.83
N THR A 600 10.99 3.34 -26.81
CA THR A 600 11.86 4.05 -27.78
C THR A 600 11.11 5.05 -28.67
N GLU A 601 9.80 4.89 -28.88
CA GLU A 601 9.01 5.85 -29.67
C GLU A 601 8.81 7.18 -28.96
N ILE A 602 8.88 7.21 -27.62
CA ILE A 602 8.87 8.46 -26.85
C ILE A 602 10.05 9.33 -27.27
N PHE A 603 11.25 8.72 -27.34
CA PHE A 603 12.45 9.39 -27.83
C PHE A 603 12.28 9.90 -29.26
N ASN A 604 11.84 9.04 -30.19
CA ASN A 604 11.73 9.40 -31.60
C ASN A 604 10.82 10.61 -31.81
N ARG A 605 9.68 10.64 -31.12
CA ARG A 605 8.70 11.73 -31.19
C ARG A 605 9.24 13.02 -30.58
N LEU A 606 9.83 12.96 -29.38
CA LEU A 606 10.43 14.15 -28.74
C LEU A 606 11.61 14.68 -29.56
N LEU A 607 12.45 13.81 -30.11
CA LEU A 607 13.58 14.22 -30.94
C LEU A 607 13.14 14.93 -32.23
N ALA A 608 12.05 14.47 -32.85
CA ALA A 608 11.49 15.14 -34.03
C ALA A 608 11.06 16.58 -33.68
N LEU A 609 10.43 16.78 -32.52
CA LEU A 609 10.00 18.09 -32.03
C LEU A 609 11.19 18.98 -31.64
N ILE A 610 12.24 18.43 -31.03
CA ILE A 610 13.47 19.17 -30.72
C ILE A 610 14.18 19.67 -31.98
N LYS A 611 14.13 18.88 -33.07
CA LYS A 611 14.77 19.23 -34.35
C LYS A 611 13.91 20.11 -35.26
N ALA A 612 12.60 20.20 -35.01
CA ALA A 612 11.71 21.06 -35.77
C ALA A 612 12.03 22.54 -35.49
N LYS A 613 12.38 23.29 -36.54
CA LYS A 613 12.77 24.71 -36.45
C LYS A 613 11.56 25.63 -36.58
#